data_AF-A0A2V9CQ21-F1
#
_entry.id   AF-A0A2V9CQ21-F1
#
_cell.length_a   1.000
_cell.length_b   1.000
_cell.length_c   1.000
_cell.angle_alpha   90.00
_cell.angle_beta   90.00
_cell.angle_gamma   90.00
#
_symmetry.space_group_name_H-M   'P 1'
#
loop_
_entity.id
_entity.type
_entity.pdbx_description
1 polymer ?
#
loop_
_entity_poly.entity_id
_entity_poly.type
_entity_poly.pdbx_seq_one_letter_code
_entity_poly.pdbx_strand_id
1 'polypeptide(L)' 'MTKAAGCEGLLFHDLRRSSVRNMMKAGVQQAVAMRVSGHTTDHIFQRYNIVAADQLHEAMEKVEAEIKP' A
#
# COMPACT_ATOMS: atom_id res chain seq x y z
N MET A 1 -14.19 -19.39 -6.05
CA MET A 1 -13.85 -18.72 -4.77
C MET A 1 -14.32 -17.27 -4.75
N THR A 2 -13.97 -16.45 -5.73
CA THR A 2 -14.37 -15.02 -5.78
C THR A 2 -15.88 -14.77 -5.88
N LYS A 3 -16.63 -15.65 -6.57
CA LYS A 3 -18.11 -15.61 -6.64
C LYS A 3 -18.79 -15.67 -5.27
N ALA A 4 -18.31 -16.54 -4.37
CA ALA A 4 -18.88 -16.66 -3.02
C ALA A 4 -18.60 -15.42 -2.15
N ALA A 5 -17.54 -14.68 -2.44
CA ALA A 5 -17.20 -13.42 -1.80
C ALA A 5 -17.84 -12.18 -2.46
N GLY A 6 -18.69 -12.37 -3.48
CA GLY A 6 -19.30 -11.26 -4.22
C GLY A 6 -18.35 -10.48 -5.14
N CYS A 7 -17.13 -10.99 -5.37
CA CYS A 7 -16.09 -10.32 -6.16
C CYS A 7 -15.93 -10.99 -7.54
N GLU A 8 -17.03 -11.25 -8.24
CA GLU A 8 -16.99 -11.91 -9.55
C GLU A 8 -16.18 -11.06 -10.56
N GLY A 9 -15.26 -11.70 -11.29
CA GLY A 9 -14.33 -11.01 -12.20
C GLY A 9 -13.00 -10.56 -11.58
N LEU A 10 -12.84 -10.66 -10.26
CA LEU A 10 -11.55 -10.38 -9.61
C LEU A 10 -10.49 -11.42 -10.01
N LEU A 11 -9.38 -10.95 -10.59
CA LEU A 11 -8.21 -11.78 -10.87
C LEU A 11 -7.28 -11.79 -9.67
N PHE A 12 -6.51 -12.87 -9.50
CA PHE A 12 -5.52 -12.96 -8.42
C PHE A 12 -4.50 -11.80 -8.47
N HIS A 13 -4.14 -11.35 -9.67
CA HIS A 13 -3.25 -10.20 -9.89
C HIS A 13 -3.80 -8.90 -9.28
N ASP A 14 -5.11 -8.69 -9.26
CA ASP A 14 -5.72 -7.46 -8.73
C ASP A 14 -5.43 -7.28 -7.24
N LEU A 15 -5.22 -8.39 -6.52
CA LEU A 15 -4.87 -8.39 -5.10
C LEU A 15 -3.49 -7.78 -4.83
N ARG A 16 -2.58 -7.73 -5.81
CA ARG A 16 -1.26 -7.09 -5.65
C ARG A 16 -1.40 -5.61 -5.31
N ARG A 17 -2.39 -4.92 -5.91
CA ARG A 17 -2.64 -3.49 -5.64
C ARG A 17 -3.09 -3.29 -4.19
N SER A 18 -4.04 -4.09 -3.74
CA SER A 18 -4.54 -4.03 -2.36
C SER A 18 -3.45 -4.40 -1.34
N SER A 19 -2.65 -5.41 -1.63
CA SER A 19 -1.53 -5.81 -0.76
C SER A 19 -0.49 -4.70 -0.60
N VAL A 20 -0.06 -4.05 -1.70
CA VAL A 20 0.90 -2.94 -1.65
C VAL A 20 0.33 -1.78 -0.82
N ARG A 21 -0.91 -1.35 -1.07
CA ARG A 21 -1.54 -0.28 -0.27
C ARG A 21 -1.67 -0.63 1.21
N ASN A 22 -2.06 -1.86 1.52
CA ASN A 22 -2.23 -2.29 2.92
C ASN A 22 -0.90 -2.30 3.67
N MET A 23 0.19 -2.76 3.04
CA MET A 23 1.53 -2.72 3.65
C MET A 23 1.99 -1.29 3.92
N MET A 24 1.82 -0.38 2.96
CA MET A 24 2.20 1.02 3.13
C MET A 24 1.37 1.71 4.23
N LYS A 25 0.05 1.45 4.28
CA LYS A 25 -0.82 1.95 5.35
C LYS A 25 -0.46 1.40 6.73
N ALA A 26 0.03 0.16 6.80
CA ALA A 26 0.54 -0.44 8.04
C ALA A 26 1.92 0.11 8.45
N GLY A 27 2.49 1.06 7.69
CA GLY A 27 3.81 1.64 7.99
C GLY A 27 4.99 0.73 7.61
N VAL A 28 4.77 -0.31 6.80
CA VAL A 28 5.86 -1.17 6.33
C VAL A 28 6.77 -0.36 5.41
N GLN A 29 8.08 -0.41 5.67
CA GLN A 29 9.06 0.25 4.83
C GLN A 29 8.96 -0.22 3.37
N GLN A 30 9.00 0.70 2.41
CA GLN A 30 8.85 0.40 0.98
C GLN A 30 9.77 -0.73 0.49
N ALA A 31 11.05 -0.73 0.89
CA ALA A 31 11.99 -1.77 0.49
C ALA A 31 11.53 -3.17 0.94
N VAL A 32 11.02 -3.29 2.18
CA VAL A 32 10.46 -4.54 2.71
C VAL A 32 9.19 -4.91 1.96
N ALA A 33 8.28 -3.96 1.75
CA ALA A 33 7.03 -4.17 1.02
C ALA A 33 7.29 -4.65 -0.42
N MET A 34 8.29 -4.09 -1.11
CA MET A 34 8.72 -4.53 -2.44
C MET A 34 9.24 -5.97 -2.44
N ARG A 35 10.06 -6.35 -1.44
CA ARG A 35 10.59 -7.71 -1.29
C ARG A 35 9.48 -8.72 -1.01
N VAL A 36 8.53 -8.39 -0.14
CA VAL A 36 7.36 -9.22 0.17
C VAL A 36 6.46 -9.42 -1.06
N SER A 37 6.23 -8.35 -1.82
CA SER A 37 5.39 -8.41 -3.02
C SER A 37 6.13 -8.88 -4.28
N GLY A 38 7.42 -9.17 -4.19
CA GLY A 38 8.25 -9.62 -5.31
C GLY A 38 8.43 -8.58 -6.42
N HIS A 39 8.38 -7.28 -6.08
CA HIS A 39 8.70 -6.21 -7.04
C HIS A 39 10.22 -5.99 -7.11
N THR A 40 10.79 -6.23 -8.28
CA THR A 40 12.22 -5.99 -8.54
C THR A 40 12.49 -4.53 -8.88
N THR A 41 11.56 -3.86 -9.55
CA THR A 41 11.63 -2.44 -9.90
C THR A 41 10.59 -1.64 -9.14
N ASP A 42 10.93 -0.40 -8.83
CA ASP A 42 10.09 0.57 -8.12
C ASP A 42 8.88 1.02 -8.97
N HIS A 43 9.05 1.14 -10.28
CA HIS A 43 8.02 1.68 -11.18
C HIS A 43 6.66 0.96 -11.07
N ILE A 44 6.67 -0.38 -11.04
CA ILE A 44 5.42 -1.17 -10.91
C ILE A 44 4.86 -1.07 -9.48
N PHE A 45 5.74 -1.02 -8.48
CA PHE A 45 5.33 -0.83 -7.10
C PHE A 45 4.63 0.52 -6.90
N GLN A 46 5.21 1.61 -7.40
CA GLN A 46 4.63 2.96 -7.30
C GLN A 46 3.28 3.08 -8.01
N ARG A 47 3.11 2.39 -9.14
CA ARG A 47 1.82 2.34 -9.85
C ARG A 47 0.70 1.71 -9.01
N TYR A 48 1.04 0.85 -8.05
CA TYR A 48 0.08 0.24 -7.12
C TYR A 48 -0.05 1.01 -5.80
N ASN A 49 1.00 1.70 -5.37
CA ASN A 49 1.04 2.52 -4.17
C ASN A 49 0.34 3.87 -4.38
N ILE A 50 -0.98 3.83 -4.59
CA ILE A 50 -1.79 5.03 -4.69
C ILE A 50 -1.92 5.65 -3.30
N VAL A 51 -1.32 6.82 -3.10
CA VAL A 51 -1.38 7.59 -1.86
C VAL A 51 -2.69 8.38 -1.81
N ALA A 52 -3.45 8.19 -0.74
CA ALA A 52 -4.69 8.91 -0.49
C ALA A 52 -4.44 10.19 0.34
N ALA A 53 -5.37 11.15 0.27
CA ALA A 53 -5.21 12.47 0.89
C ALA A 53 -5.13 12.40 2.43
N ASP A 54 -5.85 11.46 3.05
CA ASP A 54 -5.79 11.16 4.48
C ASP A 54 -4.38 10.72 4.92
N GLN A 55 -3.71 9.92 4.10
CA GLN A 55 -2.35 9.46 4.38
C GLN A 55 -1.32 10.60 4.37
N LEU A 56 -1.54 11.63 3.53
CA LEU A 56 -0.70 12.82 3.52
C LEU A 56 -0.89 13.63 4.80
N HIS A 57 -2.12 13.76 5.28
CA HIS A 57 -2.42 14.46 6.51
C HIS A 57 -1.81 13.74 7.72
N GLU A 58 -2.04 12.43 7.83
CA GLU A 58 -1.48 11.60 8.91
C GLU A 58 0.06 11.63 8.91
N ALA A 59 0.69 11.66 7.73
CA ALA A 59 2.14 11.80 7.63
C ALA A 59 2.64 13.13 8.22
N MET A 60 1.96 14.24 7.92
CA MET A 60 2.31 15.55 8.47
C MET A 60 2.06 15.63 9.99
N GLU A 61 0.95 15.07 10.48
CA GLU A 61 0.67 15.01 11.92
C GLU A 61 1.74 14.23 12.68
N LYS A 62 2.20 13.09 12.13
CA LYS A 62 3.29 12.29 12.72
C LYS A 62 4.59 13.08 12.82
N VAL A 63 4.96 13.79 11.76
CA VAL A 63 6.15 14.64 11.72
C VAL A 63 6.03 15.77 12.74
N GLU A 64 4.86 16.43 12.83
CA GLU A 64 4.65 17.51 13.80
C GLU A 64 4.70 16.99 15.25
N ALA A 65 4.17 15.81 15.52
CA ALA A 65 4.23 15.19 16.84
C ALA A 65 5.66 14.82 17.25
N GLU A 66 6.51 14.43 16.30
CA GLU A 66 7.92 14.09 16.56
C GLU A 66 8.81 15.33 16.76
N ILE A 67 8.47 16.47 16.14
CA ILE A 67 9.24 17.71 16.21
C ILE A 67 8.82 18.62 17.37
N LYS A 68 7.60 18.48 17.90
CA LYS A 68 7.15 19.27 19.06
C LYS A 68 8.01 18.95 20.31
N PRO A 69 8.51 19.98 21.02
CA PRO A 69 9.35 19.81 22.20
C PRO A 69 8.61 19.23 23.40
#